data_AF-A0AAU5WDB1-F1
#
_entry.id   AF-A0AAU5WDB1-F1
#
_cell.length_a   1.000
_cell.length_b   1.000
_cell.length_c   1.000
_cell.angle_alpha   90.00
_cell.angle_beta   90.00
_cell.angle_gamma   90.00
#
_symmetry.space_group_name_H-M   'P 1'
#
loop_
_entity.id
_entity.type
_entity.pdbx_description
1 polymer ?
#
loop_
_entity_poly.entity_id
_entity_poly.type
_entity_poly.pdbx_seq_one_letter_code
_entity_poly.pdbx_strand_id
1 'polypeptide(L)'
;MTMQTLSALRGAPVSRRVLRFLGGRAPAVRVVPAVYGASAVFAAVTAVVTDLGPHREWGRIAAVVYGAGAVVALLPWGRRYRGALAALVLGGAVLLPLGVLVAAGQAQPEVWVVERAGARLLEHGTPYLGPAGLGGGGYEAYNPYLPGMALLGLPGVDPRLLFGAVLVVSLGLSGWLLRGRPVLGPLTVLAASPLVALPLVVGGDDLPVIGLVCLGLALAARDRPGAAGVALGVAATLKATAWPALIVCLVLIAVRGTGARRYGTAAAGLVALGVGLPALVDPAGFMENAVRFPLGLAGVASPAASPLPGRLLADLGPSGHAVAVVALGLAAVAMGAWLLARPPLDVRAAAFRIAAGLLVAAALMPATRWGYLVYPAVLAAWAVLATRARAYGGRREETRLCLVA
;
A
#
# COMPACT_ATOMS: atom_id res chain seq x y z
N MET A 1 35.35 -41.93 7.47
CA MET A 1 34.48 -41.23 8.45
C MET A 1 33.05 -41.29 7.95
N THR A 2 32.23 -42.02 8.67
CA THR A 2 30.93 -42.57 8.28
C THR A 2 29.80 -41.54 8.31
N MET A 3 28.77 -41.81 7.51
CA MET A 3 27.49 -41.08 7.34
C MET A 3 26.64 -40.90 8.63
N GLN A 4 27.20 -41.12 9.81
CA GLN A 4 26.53 -41.08 11.12
C GLN A 4 26.71 -39.76 11.88
N THR A 5 27.59 -38.85 11.45
CA THR A 5 27.83 -37.57 12.16
C THR A 5 26.97 -36.39 11.68
N LEU A 6 26.14 -36.56 10.63
CA LEU A 6 25.23 -35.52 10.12
C LEU A 6 23.79 -35.63 10.66
N SER A 7 23.47 -36.62 11.48
CA SER A 7 22.13 -36.83 12.06
C SER A 7 21.89 -36.11 13.40
N ALA A 8 22.92 -35.50 14.00
CA ALA A 8 22.87 -34.98 15.38
C ALA A 8 22.38 -33.51 15.55
N LEU A 9 21.90 -32.84 14.50
CA LEU A 9 21.35 -31.47 14.59
C LEU A 9 19.87 -31.34 14.19
N ARG A 10 19.13 -32.45 14.15
CA ARG A 10 17.67 -32.44 13.99
C ARG A 10 16.96 -32.69 15.31
N GLY A 11 16.26 -31.67 15.80
CA GLY A 11 15.10 -31.86 16.67
C GLY A 11 15.28 -31.41 18.12
N ALA A 12 15.28 -30.10 18.35
CA ALA A 12 14.76 -29.59 19.62
C ALA A 12 13.23 -29.80 19.62
N PRO A 13 12.64 -30.46 20.64
CA PRO A 13 11.20 -30.63 20.71
C PRO A 13 10.57 -29.26 21.01
N VAL A 14 10.10 -28.56 19.97
CA VAL A 14 9.18 -27.43 20.15
C VAL A 14 7.98 -27.98 20.90
N SER A 15 7.84 -27.60 22.16
CA SER A 15 6.87 -28.19 23.06
C SER A 15 5.48 -28.15 22.43
N ARG A 16 4.79 -29.30 22.44
CA ARG A 16 3.40 -29.43 21.96
C ARG A 16 2.44 -28.43 22.62
N ARG A 17 2.86 -27.73 23.69
CA ARG A 17 2.14 -26.63 24.35
C ARG A 17 2.12 -25.33 23.52
N VAL A 18 3.20 -24.97 22.81
CA VAL A 18 3.24 -23.77 21.96
C VAL A 18 2.34 -23.93 20.73
N LEU A 19 2.31 -25.14 20.14
CA LEU A 19 1.41 -25.47 19.04
C LEU A 19 -0.07 -25.56 19.47
N ARG A 20 -0.36 -25.90 20.74
CA ARG A 20 -1.73 -25.84 21.29
C ARG A 20 -2.18 -24.41 21.60
N PHE A 21 -1.28 -23.52 22.01
CA PHE A 21 -1.61 -22.10 22.21
C PHE A 21 -1.99 -21.41 20.88
N LEU A 22 -1.36 -21.82 19.78
CA LEU A 22 -1.69 -21.35 18.43
C LEU A 22 -2.83 -22.14 17.75
N GLY A 23 -3.27 -23.25 18.34
CA GLY A 23 -4.29 -24.17 17.81
C GLY A 23 -5.66 -24.08 18.49
N GLY A 24 -5.82 -23.24 19.52
CA GLY A 24 -7.11 -23.03 20.17
C GLY A 24 -8.13 -22.38 19.22
N ARG A 25 -9.28 -23.00 19.00
CA ARG A 25 -10.39 -22.47 18.18
C ARG A 25 -11.19 -21.32 18.85
N ALA A 26 -10.66 -20.69 19.90
CA ALA A 26 -11.33 -19.67 20.71
C ALA A 26 -10.92 -18.17 20.50
N PRO A 27 -9.80 -17.76 19.86
CA PRO A 27 -9.41 -16.34 19.81
C PRO A 27 -10.21 -15.49 18.81
N ALA A 28 -10.78 -16.08 17.75
CA ALA A 28 -11.37 -15.29 16.66
C ALA A 28 -12.65 -14.51 17.05
N VAL A 29 -13.34 -14.90 18.12
CA VAL A 29 -14.63 -14.30 18.53
C VAL A 29 -14.44 -12.98 19.30
N ARG A 30 -13.34 -12.83 20.05
CA ARG A 30 -13.05 -11.59 20.81
C ARG A 30 -12.30 -10.54 20.00
N VAL A 31 -11.61 -10.94 18.93
CA VAL A 31 -10.79 -10.05 18.11
C VAL A 31 -11.65 -9.09 17.27
N VAL A 32 -12.79 -9.53 16.74
CA VAL A 32 -13.61 -8.68 15.85
C VAL A 32 -14.25 -7.48 16.58
N PRO A 33 -14.94 -7.66 17.73
CA PRO A 33 -15.44 -6.52 18.50
C PRO A 33 -14.33 -5.58 18.96
N ALA A 34 -13.18 -6.11 19.38
CA ALA A 34 -12.04 -5.31 19.82
C ALA A 34 -11.47 -4.46 18.67
N VAL A 35 -11.37 -5.01 17.46
CA VAL A 35 -10.91 -4.28 16.26
C VAL A 35 -11.87 -3.16 15.89
N TYR A 36 -13.19 -3.40 15.91
CA TYR A 36 -14.16 -2.33 15.68
C TYR A 36 -14.14 -1.30 16.81
N GLY A 37 -14.05 -1.71 18.07
CA GLY A 37 -13.95 -0.79 19.20
C GLY A 37 -12.71 0.11 19.10
N ALA A 38 -11.54 -0.46 18.82
CA ALA A 38 -10.31 0.29 18.59
C ALA A 38 -10.43 1.23 17.38
N SER A 39 -11.11 0.80 16.32
CA SER A 39 -11.37 1.64 15.13
C SER A 39 -12.31 2.81 15.45
N ALA A 40 -13.30 2.59 16.32
CA ALA A 40 -14.21 3.64 16.78
C ALA A 40 -13.46 4.69 17.61
N VAL A 41 -12.61 4.24 18.54
CA VAL A 41 -11.74 5.13 19.33
C VAL A 41 -10.81 5.92 18.42
N PHE A 42 -10.14 5.26 17.48
CA PHE A 42 -9.28 5.93 16.51
C PHE A 42 -10.06 7.01 15.73
N ALA A 43 -11.22 6.67 15.16
CA ALA A 43 -12.03 7.61 14.40
C ALA A 43 -12.53 8.80 15.25
N ALA A 44 -12.92 8.56 16.51
CA ALA A 44 -13.35 9.60 17.43
C ALA A 44 -12.18 10.53 17.80
N VAL A 45 -11.00 9.97 18.08
CA VAL A 45 -9.79 10.77 18.32
C VAL A 45 -9.42 11.59 17.08
N THR A 46 -9.46 10.98 15.88
CA THR A 46 -9.27 11.72 14.62
C THR A 46 -10.26 12.87 14.49
N ALA A 47 -11.55 12.64 14.79
CA ALA A 47 -12.59 13.67 14.71
C ALA A 47 -12.33 14.89 15.60
N VAL A 48 -11.69 14.70 16.75
CA VAL A 48 -11.44 15.74 17.76
C VAL A 48 -10.08 16.40 17.60
N VAL A 49 -9.04 15.64 17.21
CA VAL A 49 -7.64 16.10 17.25
C VAL A 49 -7.19 16.74 15.94
N THR A 50 -7.73 16.34 14.79
CA THR A 50 -7.23 16.85 13.51
C THR A 50 -7.80 18.22 13.15
N ASP A 51 -6.96 19.08 12.58
CA ASP A 51 -7.39 20.36 12.00
C ASP A 51 -7.90 20.21 10.56
N LEU A 52 -7.73 19.03 9.96
CA LEU A 52 -8.13 18.75 8.59
C LEU A 52 -9.64 18.47 8.50
N GLY A 53 -10.38 19.37 7.84
CA GLY A 53 -11.85 19.27 7.65
C GLY A 53 -12.34 17.89 7.20
N PRO A 54 -11.82 17.32 6.09
CA PRO A 54 -12.23 16.00 5.60
C PRO A 54 -11.98 14.86 6.59
N HIS A 55 -10.88 14.93 7.36
CA HIS A 55 -10.56 13.90 8.37
C HIS A 55 -11.53 13.99 9.55
N ARG A 56 -11.89 15.20 9.99
CA ARG A 56 -12.87 15.40 11.07
C ARG A 56 -14.22 14.81 10.70
N GLU A 57 -14.70 15.11 9.49
CA GLU A 57 -16.01 14.66 9.04
C GLU A 57 -16.06 13.15 8.85
N TRP A 58 -15.02 12.55 8.24
CA TRP A 58 -14.87 11.10 8.21
C TRP A 58 -14.89 10.51 9.63
N GLY A 59 -14.13 11.09 10.56
CA GLY A 59 -14.00 10.60 11.93
C GLY A 59 -15.34 10.57 12.68
N ARG A 60 -16.17 11.62 12.53
CA ARG A 60 -17.51 11.69 13.15
C ARG A 60 -18.41 10.55 12.70
N ILE A 61 -18.48 10.33 11.39
CA ILE A 61 -19.31 9.27 10.80
C ILE A 61 -18.74 7.89 11.16
N ALA A 62 -17.44 7.70 10.96
CA ALA A 62 -16.78 6.43 11.16
C ALA A 62 -16.78 5.98 12.64
N ALA A 63 -16.66 6.90 13.60
CA ALA A 63 -16.74 6.57 15.02
C ALA A 63 -18.07 5.90 15.39
N VAL A 64 -19.18 6.45 14.89
CA VAL A 64 -20.53 5.88 15.12
C VAL A 64 -20.65 4.51 14.46
N VAL A 65 -20.21 4.38 13.21
CA VAL A 65 -20.30 3.13 12.45
C VAL A 65 -19.45 2.02 13.08
N TYR A 66 -18.21 2.31 13.45
CA TYR A 66 -17.35 1.33 14.13
C TYR A 66 -17.86 1.00 15.53
N GLY A 67 -18.38 1.99 16.27
CA GLY A 67 -18.96 1.78 17.59
C GLY A 67 -20.17 0.84 17.53
N ALA A 68 -21.11 1.11 16.63
CA ALA A 68 -22.24 0.23 16.37
C ALA A 68 -21.78 -1.16 15.90
N GLY A 69 -20.78 -1.22 15.02
CA GLY A 69 -20.18 -2.47 14.57
C GLY A 69 -19.58 -3.31 15.72
N ALA A 70 -18.93 -2.67 16.67
CA ALA A 70 -18.37 -3.31 17.87
C ALA A 70 -19.47 -3.92 18.74
N VAL A 71 -20.55 -3.16 19.00
CA VAL A 71 -21.70 -3.64 19.78
C VAL A 71 -22.38 -4.82 19.08
N VAL A 72 -22.70 -4.70 17.79
CA VAL A 72 -23.35 -5.77 17.02
C VAL A 72 -22.47 -7.02 16.96
N ALA A 73 -21.14 -6.88 16.85
CA ALA A 73 -20.21 -8.01 16.86
C ALA A 73 -20.21 -8.79 18.20
N LEU A 74 -20.62 -8.17 19.31
CA LEU A 74 -20.78 -8.86 20.59
C LEU A 74 -22.04 -9.75 20.63
N LEU A 75 -23.08 -9.37 19.87
CA LEU A 75 -24.37 -10.05 19.83
C LEU A 75 -24.31 -11.39 19.06
N PRO A 76 -25.17 -12.39 19.39
CA PRO A 76 -25.23 -13.66 18.68
C PRO A 76 -25.46 -13.49 17.17
N TRP A 77 -26.29 -12.51 16.79
CA TRP A 77 -26.59 -12.18 15.40
C TRP A 77 -25.34 -11.68 14.65
N GLY A 78 -24.58 -10.74 15.20
CA GLY A 78 -23.36 -10.25 14.58
C GLY A 78 -22.28 -11.33 14.42
N ARG A 79 -22.23 -12.31 15.34
CA ARG A 79 -21.33 -13.47 15.21
C ARG A 79 -21.77 -14.44 14.10
N ARG A 80 -23.08 -14.61 13.91
CA ARG A 80 -23.68 -15.44 12.86
C ARG A 80 -23.52 -14.80 11.48
N TYR A 81 -23.70 -13.48 11.37
CA TYR A 81 -23.70 -12.74 10.11
C TYR A 81 -22.47 -11.82 9.95
N ARG A 82 -21.29 -12.30 10.36
CA ARG A 82 -20.04 -11.51 10.33
C ARG A 82 -19.70 -10.91 8.96
N GLY A 83 -20.04 -11.60 7.88
CA GLY A 83 -19.83 -11.08 6.52
C GLY A 83 -20.72 -9.88 6.21
N ALA A 84 -22.01 -9.95 6.57
CA ALA A 84 -22.94 -8.84 6.40
C ALA A 84 -22.55 -7.66 7.30
N LEU A 85 -22.14 -7.91 8.53
CA LEU A 85 -21.62 -6.88 9.42
C LEU A 85 -20.39 -6.17 8.83
N ALA A 86 -19.43 -6.93 8.29
CA ALA A 86 -18.27 -6.34 7.63
C ALA A 86 -18.64 -5.49 6.41
N ALA A 87 -19.64 -5.92 5.63
CA ALA A 87 -20.16 -5.15 4.50
C ALA A 87 -20.87 -3.85 4.95
N LEU A 88 -21.66 -3.92 6.03
CA LEU A 88 -22.30 -2.74 6.62
C LEU A 88 -21.27 -1.74 7.17
N VAL A 89 -20.24 -2.22 7.85
CA VAL A 89 -19.14 -1.36 8.33
C VAL A 89 -18.37 -0.76 7.16
N LEU A 90 -18.10 -1.51 6.09
CA LEU A 90 -17.51 -0.96 4.87
C LEU A 90 -18.40 0.13 4.27
N GLY A 91 -19.71 -0.12 4.14
CA GLY A 91 -20.67 0.85 3.64
C GLY A 91 -20.70 2.12 4.48
N GLY A 92 -20.76 2.00 5.79
CA GLY A 92 -20.85 3.15 6.70
C GLY A 92 -19.52 3.89 6.93
N ALA A 93 -18.37 3.22 6.91
CA ALA A 93 -17.07 3.84 7.20
C ALA A 93 -16.29 4.26 5.94
N VAL A 94 -16.72 3.81 4.76
CA VAL A 94 -16.10 4.15 3.47
C VAL A 94 -17.11 4.81 2.54
N LEU A 95 -18.15 4.10 2.11
CA LEU A 95 -19.03 4.58 1.04
C LEU A 95 -19.85 5.80 1.46
N LEU A 96 -20.44 5.76 2.66
CA LEU A 96 -21.21 6.86 3.22
C LEU A 96 -20.37 8.14 3.39
N PRO A 97 -19.24 8.14 4.12
CA PRO A 97 -18.46 9.37 4.29
C PRO A 97 -17.80 9.83 2.99
N LEU A 98 -17.43 8.92 2.07
CA LEU A 98 -16.99 9.30 0.74
C LEU A 98 -18.09 10.09 0.00
N GLY A 99 -19.32 9.58 -0.02
CA GLY A 99 -20.45 10.26 -0.64
C GLY A 99 -20.73 11.64 -0.01
N VAL A 100 -20.67 11.73 1.32
CA VAL A 100 -20.83 13.01 2.06
C VAL A 100 -19.74 14.00 1.67
N LEU A 101 -18.48 13.58 1.67
CA LEU A 101 -17.35 14.46 1.33
C LEU A 101 -17.39 14.91 -0.14
N VAL A 102 -17.72 14.01 -1.07
CA VAL A 102 -17.89 14.34 -2.50
C VAL A 102 -19.01 15.36 -2.67
N ALA A 103 -20.18 15.13 -2.06
CA ALA A 103 -21.31 16.04 -2.14
C ALA A 103 -21.02 17.42 -1.52
N ALA A 104 -20.18 17.46 -0.47
CA ALA A 104 -19.75 18.70 0.18
C ALA A 104 -18.56 19.39 -0.51
N GLY A 105 -18.03 18.83 -1.61
CA GLY A 105 -16.82 19.35 -2.26
C GLY A 105 -15.59 19.33 -1.35
N GLN A 106 -15.50 18.36 -0.43
CA GLN A 106 -14.45 18.23 0.55
C GLN A 106 -13.50 17.07 0.19
N ALA A 107 -12.21 17.34 0.19
CA ALA A 107 -11.15 16.36 -0.03
C ALA A 107 -9.83 16.87 0.56
N GLN A 108 -8.82 16.01 0.61
CA GLN A 108 -7.46 16.48 0.78
C GLN A 108 -6.88 17.02 -0.55
N PRO A 109 -5.85 17.89 -0.49
CA PRO A 109 -5.25 18.53 -1.67
C PRO A 109 -4.90 17.58 -2.83
N GLU A 110 -4.52 16.35 -2.52
CA GLU A 110 -4.11 15.32 -3.46
C GLU A 110 -5.15 15.04 -4.54
N VAL A 111 -6.45 15.10 -4.18
CA VAL A 111 -7.54 14.84 -5.11
C VAL A 111 -7.56 15.90 -6.21
N TRP A 112 -7.57 17.18 -5.83
CA TRP A 112 -7.56 18.28 -6.79
C TRP A 112 -6.22 18.41 -7.53
N VAL A 113 -5.11 17.98 -6.94
CA VAL A 113 -3.82 17.88 -7.65
C VAL A 113 -3.94 16.87 -8.80
N VAL A 114 -4.54 15.69 -8.57
CA VAL A 114 -4.74 14.69 -9.62
C VAL A 114 -5.73 15.16 -10.69
N GLU A 115 -6.85 15.78 -10.30
CA GLU A 115 -7.82 16.35 -11.25
C GLU A 115 -7.17 17.41 -12.16
N ARG A 116 -6.46 18.38 -11.56
CA ARG A 116 -5.74 19.42 -12.32
C ARG A 116 -4.64 18.83 -13.19
N ALA A 117 -3.93 17.81 -12.72
CA ALA A 117 -2.91 17.12 -13.53
C ALA A 117 -3.52 16.46 -14.77
N GLY A 118 -4.71 15.85 -14.64
CA GLY A 118 -5.46 15.30 -15.76
C GLY A 118 -5.89 16.36 -16.77
N ALA A 119 -6.49 17.45 -16.29
CA ALA A 119 -6.88 18.57 -17.15
C ALA A 119 -5.68 19.18 -17.91
N ARG A 120 -4.56 19.43 -17.21
CA ARG A 120 -3.33 19.94 -17.83
C ARG A 120 -2.75 19.00 -18.86
N LEU A 121 -2.79 17.69 -18.60
CA LEU A 121 -2.32 16.70 -19.57
C LEU A 121 -3.11 16.78 -20.89
N LEU A 122 -4.42 17.00 -20.83
CA LEU A 122 -5.27 17.17 -22.01
C LEU A 122 -5.03 18.50 -22.73
N GLU A 123 -4.92 19.59 -21.98
CA GLU A 123 -4.83 20.94 -22.52
C GLU A 123 -3.42 21.29 -23.04
N HIS A 124 -2.38 20.84 -22.33
CA HIS A 124 -1.00 21.28 -22.53
C HIS A 124 -0.04 20.13 -22.88
N GLY A 125 -0.50 18.88 -22.89
CA GLY A 125 0.35 17.72 -23.15
C GLY A 125 1.33 17.35 -22.01
N THR A 126 1.24 18.03 -20.86
CA THR A 126 2.04 17.78 -19.65
C THR A 126 1.15 17.89 -18.40
N PRO A 127 1.32 17.04 -17.38
CA PRO A 127 0.57 17.15 -16.13
C PRO A 127 1.18 18.17 -15.14
N TYR A 128 2.22 18.91 -15.55
CA TYR A 128 3.00 19.80 -14.68
C TYR A 128 2.85 21.27 -15.05
N LEU A 129 3.14 22.14 -14.07
CA LEU A 129 3.43 23.54 -14.32
C LEU A 129 4.93 23.75 -14.41
N GLY A 130 5.38 24.53 -15.39
CA GLY A 130 6.76 25.01 -15.42
C GLY A 130 7.04 26.06 -14.33
N PRO A 131 8.32 26.45 -14.15
CA PRO A 131 8.73 27.40 -13.10
C PRO A 131 7.94 28.72 -13.07
N ALA A 132 7.60 29.27 -14.24
CA ALA A 132 6.83 30.51 -14.35
C ALA A 132 5.39 30.36 -13.82
N GLY A 133 4.75 29.20 -14.06
CA GLY A 133 3.39 28.92 -13.60
C GLY A 133 3.31 28.55 -12.11
N LEU A 134 4.44 28.21 -11.49
CA LEU A 134 4.53 27.97 -10.05
C LEU A 134 4.71 29.27 -9.25
N GLY A 135 5.16 30.35 -9.91
CA GLY A 135 5.36 31.65 -9.29
C GLY A 135 4.07 32.22 -8.70
N GLY A 136 4.04 32.41 -7.37
CA GLY A 136 2.88 32.92 -6.64
C GLY A 136 1.85 31.86 -6.22
N GLY A 137 2.05 30.60 -6.60
CA GLY A 137 1.23 29.47 -6.13
C GLY A 137 1.70 28.94 -4.78
N GLY A 138 0.74 28.54 -3.93
CA GLY A 138 1.05 27.75 -2.73
C GLY A 138 1.49 26.32 -3.06
N TYR A 139 1.75 25.50 -2.04
CA TYR A 139 2.20 24.10 -2.20
C TYR A 139 1.24 23.25 -3.07
N GLU A 140 -0.03 23.61 -3.16
CA GLU A 140 -1.05 22.92 -3.96
C GLU A 140 -0.89 23.11 -5.48
N ALA A 141 -0.08 24.08 -5.90
CA ALA A 141 0.22 24.27 -7.32
C ALA A 141 1.09 23.12 -7.87
N TYR A 142 1.88 22.50 -7.00
CA TYR A 142 2.80 21.42 -7.34
C TYR A 142 2.08 20.08 -7.51
N ASN A 143 2.52 19.31 -8.50
CA ASN A 143 2.10 17.92 -8.71
C ASN A 143 3.24 16.95 -8.34
N PRO A 144 3.27 16.39 -7.12
CA PRO A 144 4.35 15.50 -6.67
C PRO A 144 4.26 14.08 -7.27
N TYR A 145 3.29 13.82 -8.15
CA TYR A 145 3.07 12.49 -8.71
C TYR A 145 3.81 12.31 -10.02
N LEU A 146 4.07 11.03 -10.35
CA LEU A 146 4.61 10.69 -11.66
C LEU A 146 3.50 10.79 -12.72
N PRO A 147 3.85 10.94 -14.02
CA PRO A 147 2.88 11.36 -15.03
C PRO A 147 1.68 10.42 -15.20
N GLY A 148 1.86 9.12 -14.92
CA GLY A 148 0.78 8.14 -15.00
C GLY A 148 -0.37 8.41 -14.02
N MET A 149 -0.12 9.10 -12.91
CA MET A 149 -1.18 9.46 -11.95
C MET A 149 -2.21 10.40 -12.57
N ALA A 150 -1.80 11.27 -13.49
CA ALA A 150 -2.69 12.21 -14.16
C ALA A 150 -3.81 11.51 -14.97
N LEU A 151 -3.57 10.27 -15.41
CA LEU A 151 -4.57 9.47 -16.11
C LEU A 151 -5.81 9.17 -15.25
N LEU A 152 -5.63 9.14 -13.92
CA LEU A 152 -6.72 8.94 -12.96
C LEU A 152 -7.51 10.22 -12.68
N GLY A 153 -7.07 11.38 -13.19
CA GLY A 153 -7.81 12.65 -13.17
C GLY A 153 -8.57 12.96 -14.46
N LEU A 154 -8.30 12.23 -15.55
CA LEU A 154 -8.91 12.48 -16.87
C LEU A 154 -10.44 12.33 -16.93
N PRO A 155 -11.07 11.36 -16.25
CA PRO A 155 -12.49 11.08 -16.50
C PRO A 155 -13.47 12.16 -16.03
N GLY A 156 -13.01 13.26 -15.41
CA GLY A 156 -13.87 14.35 -14.97
C GLY A 156 -14.79 13.98 -13.79
N VAL A 157 -14.50 12.87 -13.11
CA VAL A 157 -15.15 12.44 -11.87
C VAL A 157 -14.13 12.45 -10.74
N ASP A 158 -14.60 12.46 -9.48
CA ASP A 158 -13.73 12.45 -8.31
C ASP A 158 -12.71 11.28 -8.38
N PRO A 159 -11.39 11.56 -8.40
CA PRO A 159 -10.34 10.55 -8.52
C PRO A 159 -10.40 9.45 -7.46
N ARG A 160 -10.96 9.71 -6.27
CA ARG A 160 -11.08 8.70 -5.19
C ARG A 160 -11.87 7.48 -5.65
N LEU A 161 -12.83 7.65 -6.56
CA LEU A 161 -13.59 6.54 -7.14
C LEU A 161 -12.69 5.61 -7.94
N LEU A 162 -11.79 6.18 -8.74
CA LEU A 162 -10.83 5.41 -9.55
C LEU A 162 -9.73 4.80 -8.68
N PHE A 163 -9.23 5.54 -7.67
CA PHE A 163 -8.29 5.02 -6.68
C PHE A 163 -8.83 3.78 -5.98
N GLY A 164 -10.07 3.85 -5.50
CA GLY A 164 -10.78 2.74 -4.88
C GLY A 164 -11.01 1.58 -5.85
N ALA A 165 -11.43 1.86 -7.08
CA ALA A 165 -11.66 0.83 -8.10
C ALA A 165 -10.38 0.05 -8.42
N VAL A 166 -9.27 0.74 -8.68
CA VAL A 166 -7.97 0.11 -8.97
C VAL A 166 -7.50 -0.73 -7.78
N LEU A 167 -7.64 -0.24 -6.54
CA LEU A 167 -7.33 -1.01 -5.34
C LEU A 167 -8.16 -2.30 -5.26
N VAL A 168 -9.49 -2.19 -5.36
CA VAL A 168 -10.42 -3.33 -5.21
C VAL A 168 -10.18 -4.37 -6.30
N VAL A 169 -10.06 -3.95 -7.56
CA VAL A 169 -9.81 -4.86 -8.69
C VAL A 169 -8.47 -5.57 -8.50
N SER A 170 -7.41 -4.82 -8.16
CA SER A 170 -6.07 -5.40 -8.02
C SER A 170 -5.98 -6.37 -6.84
N LEU A 171 -6.57 -6.03 -5.70
CA LEU A 171 -6.63 -6.92 -4.54
C LEU A 171 -7.50 -8.16 -4.82
N GLY A 172 -8.65 -7.99 -5.48
CA GLY A 172 -9.52 -9.09 -5.90
C GLY A 172 -8.81 -10.08 -6.83
N LEU A 173 -8.16 -9.57 -7.87
CA LEU A 173 -7.36 -10.35 -8.81
C LEU A 173 -6.16 -11.02 -8.13
N SER A 174 -5.43 -10.30 -7.27
CA SER A 174 -4.31 -10.89 -6.52
C SER A 174 -4.76 -12.05 -5.63
N GLY A 175 -5.93 -11.91 -5.00
CA GLY A 175 -6.54 -12.95 -4.17
C GLY A 175 -6.97 -14.16 -4.98
N TRP A 176 -7.65 -13.92 -6.11
CA TRP A 176 -8.05 -14.97 -7.05
C TRP A 176 -6.83 -15.72 -7.59
N LEU A 177 -5.81 -14.99 -8.04
CA LEU A 177 -4.54 -15.56 -8.48
C LEU A 177 -3.89 -16.38 -7.38
N LEU A 178 -3.85 -15.95 -6.12
CA LEU A 178 -3.15 -16.72 -5.08
C LEU A 178 -3.95 -17.88 -4.50
N ARG A 179 -5.28 -17.85 -4.57
CA ARG A 179 -6.15 -18.82 -3.85
C ARG A 179 -7.18 -19.56 -4.70
N GLY A 180 -7.31 -19.24 -5.99
CA GLY A 180 -8.37 -19.77 -6.86
C GLY A 180 -9.77 -19.22 -6.55
N ARG A 181 -9.88 -18.26 -5.62
CA ARG A 181 -11.13 -17.59 -5.24
C ARG A 181 -10.81 -16.19 -4.72
N PRO A 182 -11.71 -15.21 -4.91
CA PRO A 182 -11.48 -13.87 -4.39
C PRO A 182 -11.47 -13.90 -2.86
N VAL A 183 -10.55 -13.15 -2.24
CA VAL A 183 -10.36 -13.11 -0.78
C VAL A 183 -11.24 -12.03 -0.17
N LEU A 184 -12.51 -11.97 -0.60
CA LEU A 184 -13.41 -10.85 -0.31
C LEU A 184 -13.53 -10.61 1.19
N GLY A 185 -13.85 -11.61 2.01
CA GLY A 185 -14.05 -11.42 3.46
C GLY A 185 -12.89 -10.71 4.18
N PRO A 186 -11.66 -11.26 4.20
CA PRO A 186 -10.52 -10.60 4.84
C PRO A 186 -10.15 -9.25 4.19
N LEU A 187 -10.31 -9.10 2.88
CA LEU A 187 -10.04 -7.84 2.18
C LEU A 187 -11.10 -6.79 2.49
N THR A 188 -12.36 -7.16 2.70
CA THR A 188 -13.44 -6.29 3.17
C THR A 188 -13.12 -5.76 4.56
N VAL A 189 -12.62 -6.62 5.47
CA VAL A 189 -12.20 -6.18 6.81
C VAL A 189 -10.99 -5.22 6.74
N LEU A 190 -10.04 -5.50 5.85
CA LEU A 190 -8.90 -4.60 5.63
C LEU A 190 -9.32 -3.25 5.03
N ALA A 191 -10.18 -3.28 4.01
CA ALA A 191 -10.73 -2.08 3.37
C ALA A 191 -11.59 -1.26 4.33
N ALA A 192 -12.35 -1.93 5.20
CA ALA A 192 -13.13 -1.31 6.25
C ALA A 192 -12.28 -0.90 7.46
N SER A 193 -10.98 -1.20 7.53
CA SER A 193 -10.15 -0.74 8.64
C SER A 193 -9.82 0.75 8.48
N PRO A 194 -9.66 1.52 9.57
CA PRO A 194 -9.26 2.92 9.49
C PRO A 194 -8.00 3.18 8.65
N LEU A 195 -7.09 2.20 8.61
CA LEU A 195 -5.84 2.27 7.84
C LEU A 195 -6.08 2.42 6.33
N VAL A 196 -7.19 1.91 5.80
CA VAL A 196 -7.54 2.01 4.37
C VAL A 196 -8.72 2.94 4.17
N ALA A 197 -9.72 2.88 5.06
CA ALA A 197 -10.94 3.66 4.98
C ALA A 197 -10.66 5.16 5.01
N LEU A 198 -9.90 5.65 6.01
CA LEU A 198 -9.57 7.07 6.12
C LEU A 198 -8.85 7.57 4.86
N PRO A 199 -7.69 7.03 4.45
CA PRO A 199 -6.99 7.54 3.28
C PRO A 199 -7.82 7.43 2.01
N LEU A 200 -8.60 6.36 1.82
CA LEU A 200 -9.48 6.23 0.64
C LEU A 200 -10.53 7.35 0.57
N VAL A 201 -11.17 7.63 1.71
CA VAL A 201 -12.27 8.58 1.77
C VAL A 201 -11.78 10.02 1.63
N VAL A 202 -10.61 10.35 2.18
CA VAL A 202 -10.13 11.74 2.20
C VAL A 202 -9.19 12.09 1.05
N GLY A 203 -8.43 11.14 0.48
CA GLY A 203 -7.41 11.42 -0.56
C GLY A 203 -7.18 10.25 -1.53
N GLY A 204 -6.56 9.17 -1.07
CA GLY A 204 -6.60 7.86 -1.72
C GLY A 204 -5.53 7.59 -2.80
N ASP A 205 -4.69 8.56 -3.13
CA ASP A 205 -3.66 8.50 -4.17
C ASP A 205 -2.68 7.32 -4.03
N ASP A 206 -2.40 6.90 -2.80
CA ASP A 206 -1.49 5.79 -2.49
C ASP A 206 -2.11 4.40 -2.73
N LEU A 207 -3.44 4.28 -2.70
CA LEU A 207 -4.16 3.01 -2.79
C LEU A 207 -4.07 2.31 -4.15
N PRO A 208 -4.20 2.98 -5.32
CA PRO A 208 -4.01 2.32 -6.61
C PRO A 208 -2.60 1.73 -6.73
N VAL A 209 -1.59 2.42 -6.21
CA VAL A 209 -0.19 1.96 -6.20
C VAL A 209 -0.06 0.67 -5.39
N ILE A 210 -0.58 0.65 -4.16
CA ILE A 210 -0.54 -0.53 -3.29
C ILE A 210 -1.26 -1.72 -3.91
N GLY A 211 -2.43 -1.49 -4.50
CA GLY A 211 -3.20 -2.50 -5.22
C GLY A 211 -2.39 -3.14 -6.33
N LEU A 212 -1.82 -2.32 -7.23
CA LEU A 212 -0.98 -2.78 -8.34
C LEU A 212 0.28 -3.51 -7.86
N VAL A 213 0.90 -3.07 -6.76
CA VAL A 213 2.03 -3.79 -6.14
C VAL A 213 1.61 -5.19 -5.68
N CYS A 214 0.47 -5.32 -5.00
CA CYS A 214 -0.05 -6.61 -4.59
C CYS A 214 -0.37 -7.51 -5.79
N LEU A 215 -0.94 -6.95 -6.86
CA LEU A 215 -1.22 -7.68 -8.10
C LEU A 215 0.06 -8.15 -8.80
N GLY A 216 1.06 -7.27 -8.94
CA GLY A 216 2.36 -7.60 -9.54
C GLY A 216 3.06 -8.73 -8.79
N LEU A 217 3.06 -8.68 -7.46
CA LEU A 217 3.58 -9.75 -6.61
C LEU A 217 2.80 -11.07 -6.77
N ALA A 218 1.48 -11.03 -6.89
CA ALA A 218 0.67 -12.22 -7.17
C ALA A 218 0.93 -12.83 -8.55
N LEU A 219 1.14 -11.98 -9.57
CA LEU A 219 1.50 -12.43 -10.93
C LEU A 219 2.90 -13.06 -10.93
N ALA A 220 3.86 -12.49 -10.20
CA ALA A 220 5.18 -13.08 -9.99
C ALA A 220 5.10 -14.42 -9.24
N ALA A 221 4.17 -14.55 -8.28
CA ALA A 221 3.91 -15.81 -7.58
C ALA A 221 3.39 -16.93 -8.50
N ARG A 222 2.81 -16.55 -9.64
CA ARG A 222 2.19 -17.44 -10.64
C ARG A 222 3.04 -17.58 -11.90
N ASP A 223 4.32 -17.26 -11.82
CA ASP A 223 5.29 -17.38 -12.91
C ASP A 223 4.85 -16.63 -14.19
N ARG A 224 4.20 -15.46 -14.01
CA ARG A 224 3.82 -14.54 -15.08
C ARG A 224 4.70 -13.28 -15.07
N PRO A 225 6.01 -13.38 -15.36
CA PRO A 225 6.97 -12.29 -15.18
C PRO A 225 6.65 -11.06 -16.03
N GLY A 226 6.22 -11.22 -17.29
CA GLY A 226 5.85 -10.09 -18.14
C GLY A 226 4.65 -9.31 -17.59
N ALA A 227 3.58 -10.01 -17.18
CA ALA A 227 2.40 -9.38 -16.58
C ALA A 227 2.72 -8.73 -15.22
N ALA A 228 3.59 -9.35 -14.41
CA ALA A 228 4.08 -8.73 -13.19
C ALA A 228 4.85 -7.43 -13.48
N GLY A 229 5.67 -7.43 -14.54
CA GLY A 229 6.39 -6.24 -15.01
C GLY A 229 5.46 -5.14 -15.50
N VAL A 230 4.37 -5.49 -16.20
CA VAL A 230 3.30 -4.55 -16.57
C VAL A 230 2.65 -3.94 -15.33
N ALA A 231 2.18 -4.75 -14.38
CA ALA A 231 1.49 -4.25 -13.19
C ALA A 231 2.38 -3.33 -12.33
N LEU A 232 3.63 -3.72 -12.09
CA LEU A 232 4.57 -2.90 -11.33
C LEU A 232 5.11 -1.70 -12.13
N GLY A 233 5.22 -1.83 -13.45
CA GLY A 233 5.56 -0.73 -14.35
C GLY A 233 4.49 0.35 -14.32
N VAL A 234 3.21 -0.01 -14.42
CA VAL A 234 2.09 0.95 -14.23
C VAL A 234 2.16 1.58 -12.84
N ALA A 235 2.32 0.79 -11.77
CA ALA A 235 2.44 1.36 -10.42
C ALA A 235 3.59 2.39 -10.32
N ALA A 236 4.71 2.13 -10.99
CA ALA A 236 5.87 2.99 -11.03
C ALA A 236 5.73 4.23 -11.92
N THR A 237 4.71 4.31 -12.78
CA THR A 237 4.34 5.56 -13.48
C THR A 237 3.38 6.41 -12.65
N LEU A 238 2.73 5.85 -11.61
CA LEU A 238 1.86 6.60 -10.71
C LEU A 238 2.66 7.31 -9.61
N LYS A 239 3.56 6.58 -8.93
CA LYS A 239 4.28 7.11 -7.77
C LYS A 239 5.63 6.42 -7.55
N ALA A 240 6.64 7.20 -7.17
CA ALA A 240 7.99 6.70 -6.91
C ALA A 240 8.04 5.67 -5.76
N THR A 241 7.06 5.69 -4.86
CA THR A 241 6.90 4.68 -3.79
C THR A 241 6.73 3.25 -4.32
N ALA A 242 6.40 3.05 -5.59
CA ALA A 242 6.36 1.72 -6.20
C ALA A 242 7.75 1.19 -6.61
N TRP A 243 8.77 2.04 -6.71
CA TRP A 243 10.07 1.66 -7.26
C TRP A 243 10.82 0.61 -6.42
N PRO A 244 10.75 0.62 -5.07
CA PRO A 244 11.26 -0.49 -4.27
C PRO A 244 10.62 -1.83 -4.66
N ALA A 245 9.32 -1.85 -4.99
CA ALA A 245 8.64 -3.06 -5.42
C ALA A 245 9.17 -3.57 -6.77
N LEU A 246 9.53 -2.67 -7.70
CA LEU A 246 10.16 -3.05 -8.96
C LEU A 246 11.44 -3.85 -8.75
N ILE A 247 12.31 -3.34 -7.89
CA ILE A 247 13.63 -3.93 -7.58
C ILE A 247 13.45 -5.25 -6.84
N VAL A 248 12.64 -5.27 -5.78
CA VAL A 248 12.44 -6.48 -4.97
C VAL A 248 11.81 -7.61 -5.80
N CYS A 249 10.85 -7.29 -6.68
CA CYS A 249 10.24 -8.27 -7.55
C CYS A 249 11.20 -8.76 -8.66
N LEU A 250 12.07 -7.89 -9.18
CA LEU A 250 13.14 -8.31 -10.09
C LEU A 250 14.06 -9.33 -9.42
N VAL A 251 14.52 -9.05 -8.19
CA VAL A 251 15.38 -9.98 -7.43
C VAL A 251 14.66 -11.30 -7.17
N LEU A 252 13.39 -11.26 -6.74
CA LEU A 252 12.57 -12.46 -6.55
C LEU A 252 12.51 -13.33 -7.81
N ILE A 253 12.26 -12.73 -8.98
CA ILE A 253 12.15 -13.45 -10.25
C ILE A 253 13.52 -13.95 -10.71
N ALA A 254 14.58 -13.15 -10.55
CA ALA A 254 15.94 -13.51 -10.93
C ALA A 254 16.45 -14.73 -10.15
N VAL A 255 16.24 -14.78 -8.85
CA VAL A 255 16.66 -15.93 -8.01
C VAL A 255 15.86 -17.20 -8.33
N ARG A 256 14.67 -17.07 -8.91
CA ARG A 256 13.88 -18.22 -9.41
C ARG A 256 14.29 -18.69 -10.81
N GLY A 257 15.26 -18.02 -11.44
CA GLY A 257 15.92 -18.45 -12.67
C GLY A 257 15.37 -17.78 -13.93
N THR A 258 14.13 -18.09 -14.33
CA THR A 258 13.62 -17.62 -15.63
C THR A 258 12.62 -16.45 -15.49
N GLY A 259 12.67 -15.52 -16.44
CA GLY A 259 11.67 -14.45 -16.57
C GLY A 259 12.15 -13.05 -16.20
N ALA A 260 13.34 -12.89 -15.60
CA ALA A 260 13.87 -11.57 -15.23
C ALA A 260 13.95 -10.61 -16.43
N ARG A 261 14.36 -11.10 -17.62
CA ARG A 261 14.35 -10.32 -18.86
C ARG A 261 12.94 -9.87 -19.25
N ARG A 262 11.97 -10.78 -19.28
CA ARG A 262 10.57 -10.47 -19.67
C ARG A 262 9.92 -9.48 -18.71
N TYR A 263 10.15 -9.67 -17.42
CA TYR A 263 9.74 -8.74 -16.38
C TYR A 263 10.38 -7.36 -16.57
N GLY A 264 11.72 -7.34 -16.70
CA GLY A 264 12.51 -6.14 -16.84
C GLY A 264 12.14 -5.34 -18.08
N THR A 265 11.96 -5.98 -19.24
CA THR A 265 11.55 -5.31 -20.48
C THR A 265 10.17 -4.69 -20.36
N ALA A 266 9.21 -5.39 -19.75
CA ALA A 266 7.85 -4.87 -19.58
C ALA A 266 7.82 -3.68 -18.59
N ALA A 267 8.46 -3.83 -17.43
CA ALA A 267 8.52 -2.79 -16.42
C ALA A 267 9.30 -1.56 -16.91
N ALA A 268 10.50 -1.75 -17.46
CA ALA A 268 11.32 -0.67 -17.97
C ALA A 268 10.67 0.01 -19.17
N GLY A 269 10.00 -0.73 -20.06
CA GLY A 269 9.24 -0.17 -21.17
C GLY A 269 8.14 0.77 -20.68
N LEU A 270 7.34 0.36 -19.68
CA LEU A 270 6.31 1.23 -19.11
C LEU A 270 6.86 2.45 -18.37
N VAL A 271 7.96 2.30 -17.62
CA VAL A 271 8.58 3.45 -16.95
C VAL A 271 9.19 4.41 -17.98
N ALA A 272 9.84 3.91 -19.03
CA ALA A 272 10.38 4.73 -20.10
C ALA A 272 9.26 5.50 -20.84
N LEU A 273 8.16 4.84 -21.18
CA LEU A 273 7.03 5.46 -21.87
C LEU A 273 6.21 6.39 -20.97
N GLY A 274 5.93 5.98 -19.73
CA GLY A 274 5.03 6.70 -18.82
C GLY A 274 5.70 7.70 -17.88
N VAL A 275 7.03 7.68 -17.77
CA VAL A 275 7.81 8.67 -16.99
C VAL A 275 8.86 9.34 -17.86
N GLY A 276 9.66 8.55 -18.58
CA GLY A 276 10.75 9.06 -19.42
C GLY A 276 10.28 10.01 -20.52
N LEU A 277 9.32 9.58 -21.36
CA LEU A 277 8.81 10.43 -22.43
C LEU A 277 8.16 11.73 -21.91
N PRO A 278 7.23 11.71 -20.92
CA PRO A 278 6.68 12.95 -20.38
C PRO A 278 7.74 13.87 -19.76
N ALA A 279 8.76 13.30 -19.09
CA ALA A 279 9.87 14.07 -18.54
C ALA A 279 10.75 14.72 -19.63
N LEU A 280 10.78 14.17 -20.86
CA LEU A 280 11.44 14.79 -22.01
C LEU A 280 10.58 15.88 -22.67
N VAL A 281 9.25 15.74 -22.63
CA VAL A 281 8.31 16.75 -23.15
C VAL A 281 8.37 18.03 -22.31
N ASP A 282 8.40 17.90 -20.98
CA ASP A 282 8.49 19.04 -20.05
C ASP A 282 9.52 18.77 -18.93
N PRO A 283 10.82 18.89 -19.23
CA PRO A 283 11.88 18.60 -18.25
C PRO A 283 11.86 19.55 -17.05
N ALA A 284 11.55 20.82 -17.30
CA ALA A 284 11.54 21.85 -16.25
C ALA A 284 10.38 21.65 -15.29
N GLY A 285 9.15 21.45 -15.82
CA GLY A 285 7.99 21.15 -15.01
C GLY A 285 8.14 19.85 -14.24
N PHE A 286 8.63 18.78 -14.89
CA PHE A 286 8.90 17.50 -14.21
C PHE A 286 9.90 17.67 -13.06
N MET A 287 11.00 18.38 -13.28
CA MET A 287 12.03 18.59 -12.26
C MET A 287 11.51 19.37 -11.05
N GLU A 288 10.78 20.46 -11.25
CA GLU A 288 10.21 21.23 -10.14
C GLU A 288 9.17 20.43 -9.36
N ASN A 289 8.26 19.75 -10.07
CA ASN A 289 7.08 19.14 -9.48
C ASN A 289 7.33 17.73 -8.91
N ALA A 290 7.96 16.84 -9.67
CA ALA A 290 8.10 15.44 -9.30
C ALA A 290 9.44 15.11 -8.62
N VAL A 291 10.42 16.03 -8.66
CA VAL A 291 11.76 15.82 -8.08
C VAL A 291 12.05 16.80 -6.95
N ARG A 292 12.11 18.12 -7.22
CA ARG A 292 12.51 19.13 -6.22
C ARG A 292 11.50 19.26 -5.09
N PHE A 293 10.21 19.34 -5.42
CA PHE A 293 9.16 19.53 -4.42
C PHE A 293 9.08 18.36 -3.40
N PRO A 294 9.03 17.07 -3.80
CA PRO A 294 9.02 15.96 -2.84
C PRO A 294 10.30 15.85 -2.00
N LEU A 295 11.44 16.30 -2.52
CA LEU A 295 12.70 16.35 -1.78
C LEU A 295 12.78 17.53 -0.79
N GLY A 296 11.78 18.41 -0.77
CA GLY A 296 11.80 19.62 0.07
C GLY A 296 12.78 20.68 -0.42
N LEU A 297 13.17 20.61 -1.71
CA LEU A 297 14.04 21.59 -2.36
C LEU A 297 13.25 22.72 -3.03
N ALA A 298 11.92 22.60 -3.10
CA ALA A 298 11.06 23.69 -3.51
C ALA A 298 10.96 24.76 -2.40
N GLY A 299 10.88 26.03 -2.78
CA GLY A 299 10.79 27.16 -1.84
C GLY A 299 9.47 27.26 -1.05
N VAL A 300 8.66 26.20 -1.01
CA VAL A 300 7.33 26.17 -0.39
C VAL A 300 7.23 24.99 0.56
N ALA A 301 6.81 25.26 1.80
CA ALA A 301 6.61 24.23 2.80
C ALA A 301 5.32 23.44 2.53
N SER A 302 5.40 22.11 2.54
CA SER A 302 4.22 21.24 2.52
C SER A 302 3.57 21.21 3.92
N PRO A 303 2.25 21.40 4.05
CA PRO A 303 1.55 21.34 5.32
C PRO A 303 1.37 19.91 5.84
N ALA A 304 1.60 18.90 5.01
CA ALA A 304 1.42 17.49 5.36
C ALA A 304 2.67 16.90 6.05
N ALA A 305 3.26 17.63 7.01
CA ALA A 305 4.42 17.16 7.75
C ALA A 305 3.99 16.43 9.04
N SER A 306 4.43 15.20 9.21
CA SER A 306 4.26 14.43 10.44
C SER A 306 5.59 14.35 11.21
N PRO A 307 5.56 14.33 12.56
CA PRO A 307 6.76 14.33 13.41
C PRO A 307 7.46 12.96 13.42
N LEU A 308 7.82 12.45 12.24
CA LEU A 308 8.60 11.23 12.05
C LEU A 308 10.09 11.56 12.12
N PRO A 309 10.97 10.58 12.43
CA PRO A 309 12.38 10.82 12.70
C PRO A 309 13.10 11.70 11.66
N GLY A 310 12.91 11.42 10.37
CA GLY A 310 13.51 12.19 9.28
C GLY A 310 13.03 13.64 9.22
N ARG A 311 11.75 13.88 9.51
CA ARG A 311 11.20 15.24 9.60
C ARG A 311 11.75 15.99 10.80
N LEU A 312 11.79 15.35 11.96
CA LEU A 312 12.33 15.94 13.19
C LEU A 312 13.81 16.33 13.01
N LEU A 313 14.58 15.52 12.29
CA LEU A 313 15.95 15.88 11.89
C LEU A 313 15.96 17.07 10.93
N ALA A 314 15.10 17.09 9.92
CA ALA A 314 15.03 18.18 8.95
C ALA A 314 14.63 19.53 9.58
N ASP A 315 13.82 19.50 10.64
CA ASP A 315 13.40 20.70 11.38
C ASP A 315 14.57 21.36 12.18
N LEU A 316 15.72 20.70 12.30
CA LEU A 316 16.94 21.28 12.90
C LEU A 316 17.68 22.27 11.96
N GLY A 317 17.16 22.50 10.75
CA GLY A 317 17.74 23.39 9.75
C GLY A 317 18.48 22.65 8.63
N PRO A 318 19.27 23.37 7.80
CA PRO A 318 19.88 22.81 6.58
C PRO A 318 20.77 21.59 6.81
N SER A 319 21.56 21.59 7.89
CA SER A 319 22.41 20.45 8.27
C SER A 319 21.57 19.24 8.68
N GLY A 320 20.50 19.45 9.45
CA GLY A 320 19.56 18.40 9.84
C GLY A 320 18.83 17.79 8.65
N HIS A 321 18.44 18.62 7.67
CA HIS A 321 17.87 18.16 6.40
C HIS A 321 18.86 17.29 5.62
N ALA A 322 20.13 17.74 5.50
CA ALA A 322 21.17 16.95 4.85
C ALA A 322 21.41 15.60 5.55
N VAL A 323 21.41 15.57 6.89
CA VAL A 323 21.52 14.34 7.68
C VAL A 323 20.34 13.39 7.41
N ALA A 324 19.10 13.91 7.35
CA ALA A 324 17.93 13.09 7.04
C ALA A 324 18.01 12.48 5.63
N VAL A 325 18.44 13.26 4.63
CA VAL A 325 18.67 12.78 3.25
C VAL A 325 19.77 11.71 3.20
N VAL A 326 20.90 11.94 3.87
CA VAL A 326 22.00 10.96 3.95
C VAL A 326 21.54 9.68 4.63
N ALA A 327 20.81 9.77 5.75
CA ALA A 327 20.27 8.62 6.45
C ALA A 327 19.31 7.81 5.57
N LEU A 328 18.43 8.47 4.82
CA LEU A 328 17.56 7.83 3.84
C LEU A 328 18.37 7.11 2.74
N GLY A 329 19.43 7.74 2.22
CA GLY A 329 20.33 7.14 1.25
C GLY A 329 21.06 5.91 1.79
N LEU A 330 21.60 5.99 3.00
CA LEU A 330 22.24 4.86 3.69
C LEU A 330 21.25 3.72 3.94
N ALA A 331 20.01 4.02 4.32
CA ALA A 331 18.95 3.04 4.45
C ALA A 331 18.64 2.34 3.12
N ALA A 332 18.59 3.07 2.00
CA ALA A 332 18.42 2.49 0.68
C ALA A 332 19.58 1.54 0.31
N VAL A 333 20.82 1.92 0.60
CA VAL A 333 22.01 1.07 0.42
C VAL A 333 21.94 -0.18 1.29
N ALA A 334 21.58 -0.04 2.57
CA ALA A 334 21.43 -1.15 3.50
C ALA A 334 20.32 -2.12 3.05
N MET A 335 19.21 -1.60 2.54
CA MET A 335 18.14 -2.41 1.94
C MET A 335 18.62 -3.14 0.69
N GLY A 336 19.39 -2.49 -0.18
CA GLY A 336 20.03 -3.13 -1.34
C GLY A 336 20.99 -4.25 -0.94
N ALA A 337 21.89 -3.99 0.01
CA ALA A 337 22.80 -4.99 0.57
C ALA A 337 22.04 -6.16 1.21
N TRP A 338 20.95 -5.88 1.94
CA TRP A 338 20.10 -6.92 2.52
C TRP A 338 19.42 -7.78 1.45
N LEU A 339 18.97 -7.18 0.35
CA LEU A 339 18.39 -7.90 -0.78
C LEU A 339 19.41 -8.81 -1.48
N LEU A 340 20.65 -8.36 -1.63
CA LEU A 340 21.72 -9.14 -2.25
C LEU A 340 22.20 -10.27 -1.32
N ALA A 341 22.41 -9.98 -0.03
CA ALA A 341 22.87 -10.96 0.94
C ALA A 341 21.81 -12.01 1.28
N ARG A 342 20.52 -11.62 1.28
CA ARG A 342 19.39 -12.48 1.60
C ARG A 342 18.24 -12.21 0.63
N PRO A 343 18.28 -12.71 -0.60
CA PRO A 343 17.22 -12.49 -1.57
C PRO A 343 15.89 -13.11 -1.12
N PRO A 344 14.73 -12.52 -1.46
CA PRO A 344 13.44 -13.14 -1.21
C PRO A 344 13.27 -14.39 -2.07
N LEU A 345 12.99 -15.52 -1.43
CA LEU A 345 12.71 -16.79 -2.12
C LEU A 345 11.21 -16.96 -2.44
N ASP A 346 10.36 -16.23 -1.72
CA ASP A 346 8.92 -16.24 -1.92
C ASP A 346 8.30 -14.83 -1.89
N VAL A 347 7.05 -14.79 -2.34
CA VAL A 347 6.29 -13.54 -2.52
C VAL A 347 5.95 -12.89 -1.18
N ARG A 348 5.82 -13.68 -0.12
CA ARG A 348 5.59 -13.17 1.24
C ARG A 348 6.85 -12.46 1.74
N ALA A 349 8.01 -13.08 1.53
CA ALA A 349 9.33 -12.54 1.85
C ALA A 349 9.63 -11.27 1.04
N ALA A 350 9.22 -11.23 -0.23
CA ALA A 350 9.29 -10.04 -1.08
C ALA A 350 8.39 -8.91 -0.56
N ALA A 351 7.12 -9.21 -0.27
CA ALA A 351 6.18 -8.22 0.28
C ALA A 351 6.67 -7.62 1.61
N PHE A 352 7.25 -8.44 2.51
CA PHE A 352 7.83 -7.92 3.75
C PHE A 352 9.07 -7.06 3.54
N ARG A 353 9.91 -7.36 2.53
CA ARG A 353 11.06 -6.49 2.18
C ARG A 353 10.59 -5.13 1.67
N ILE A 354 9.57 -5.12 0.81
CA ILE A 354 8.97 -3.88 0.31
C ILE A 354 8.34 -3.11 1.47
N ALA A 355 7.56 -3.77 2.33
CA ALA A 355 6.96 -3.14 3.50
C ALA A 355 8.03 -2.56 4.45
N ALA A 356 9.09 -3.31 4.76
CA ALA A 356 10.17 -2.82 5.62
C ALA A 356 10.90 -1.63 5.00
N GLY A 357 11.24 -1.70 3.71
CA GLY A 357 11.89 -0.60 3.00
C GLY A 357 11.02 0.67 2.97
N LEU A 358 9.73 0.54 2.68
CA LEU A 358 8.79 1.66 2.68
C LEU A 358 8.53 2.22 4.08
N LEU A 359 8.51 1.38 5.11
CA LEU A 359 8.42 1.83 6.50
C LEU A 359 9.64 2.66 6.90
N VAL A 360 10.84 2.18 6.58
CA VAL A 360 12.09 2.91 6.85
C VAL A 360 12.15 4.21 6.05
N ALA A 361 11.76 4.17 4.77
CA ALA A 361 11.69 5.37 3.94
C ALA A 361 10.70 6.40 4.53
N ALA A 362 9.48 5.97 4.87
CA ALA A 362 8.48 6.84 5.49
C ALA A 362 8.97 7.45 6.80
N ALA A 363 9.74 6.70 7.60
CA ALA A 363 10.31 7.20 8.85
C ALA A 363 11.45 8.22 8.63
N LEU A 364 12.26 8.07 7.57
CA LEU A 364 13.47 8.88 7.34
C LEU A 364 13.30 10.02 6.32
N MET A 365 12.22 10.03 5.54
CA MET A 365 11.96 11.10 4.57
C MET A 365 11.85 12.47 5.28
N PRO A 366 12.57 13.52 4.81
CA PRO A 366 12.50 14.86 5.39
C PRO A 366 11.10 15.49 5.30
N ALA A 367 10.37 15.19 4.23
CA ALA A 367 8.99 15.59 4.02
C ALA A 367 8.11 14.34 4.00
N THR A 368 7.58 13.95 5.16
CA THR A 368 6.83 12.71 5.33
C THR A 368 5.52 12.93 6.08
N ARG A 369 4.58 11.99 5.88
CA ARG A 369 3.25 12.01 6.48
C ARG A 369 2.85 10.64 7.00
N TRP A 370 2.04 10.61 8.06
CA TRP A 370 1.45 9.39 8.62
C TRP A 370 0.73 8.53 7.58
N GLY A 371 0.14 9.15 6.55
CA GLY A 371 -0.54 8.46 5.45
C GLY A 371 0.33 7.40 4.77
N TYR A 372 1.66 7.58 4.70
CA TYR A 372 2.56 6.60 4.08
C TYR A 372 2.65 5.27 4.82
N LEU A 373 2.22 5.20 6.08
CA LEU A 373 2.18 3.93 6.83
C LEU A 373 1.12 2.96 6.30
N VAL A 374 0.21 3.40 5.42
CA VAL A 374 -0.74 2.52 4.72
C VAL A 374 -0.02 1.48 3.85
N TYR A 375 1.12 1.83 3.22
CA TYR A 375 1.91 0.91 2.40
C TYR A 375 2.38 -0.32 3.19
N PRO A 376 3.24 -0.16 4.23
CA PRO A 376 3.73 -1.31 4.97
C PRO A 376 2.62 -2.10 5.64
N ALA A 377 1.58 -1.43 6.14
CA ALA A 377 0.46 -2.10 6.80
C ALA A 377 -0.35 -2.99 5.83
N VAL A 378 -0.76 -2.44 4.68
CA VAL A 378 -1.54 -3.19 3.68
C VAL A 378 -0.69 -4.30 3.06
N LEU A 379 0.57 -4.04 2.72
CA LEU A 379 1.46 -5.05 2.16
C LEU A 379 1.69 -6.21 3.13
N ALA A 380 1.93 -5.93 4.41
CA ALA A 380 2.09 -6.96 5.44
C ALA A 380 0.79 -7.76 5.66
N ALA A 381 -0.35 -7.06 5.75
CA ALA A 381 -1.66 -7.70 5.88
C ALA A 381 -1.97 -8.59 4.68
N TRP A 382 -1.82 -8.08 3.46
CA TRP A 382 -1.98 -8.82 2.22
C TRP A 382 -1.04 -10.03 2.16
N ALA A 383 0.24 -9.86 2.51
CA ALA A 383 1.21 -10.95 2.50
C ALA A 383 0.78 -12.10 3.42
N VAL A 384 0.22 -11.82 4.59
CA VAL A 384 -0.30 -12.84 5.51
C VAL A 384 -1.64 -13.41 5.03
N LEU A 385 -2.54 -12.54 4.57
CA LEU A 385 -3.91 -12.88 4.24
C LEU A 385 -4.09 -13.53 2.88
N ALA A 386 -3.21 -13.31 1.91
CA ALA A 386 -3.34 -13.87 0.57
C ALA A 386 -2.50 -15.14 0.39
N THR A 387 -1.30 -15.22 1.00
CA THR A 387 -0.36 -16.35 0.78
C THR A 387 -0.60 -17.59 1.65
N ARG A 388 -1.45 -17.51 2.69
CA ARG A 388 -1.71 -18.61 3.65
C ARG A 388 -2.34 -19.92 3.11
N ALA A 389 -2.46 -20.13 1.80
CA ALA A 389 -3.30 -21.21 1.23
C ALA A 389 -2.55 -22.39 0.58
N ARG A 390 -1.57 -23.00 1.27
CA ARG A 390 -1.03 -24.32 0.86
C ARG A 390 -0.86 -25.35 1.99
N ALA A 391 -1.43 -25.14 3.19
CA ALA A 391 -1.24 -26.07 4.31
C ALA A 391 -2.35 -27.15 4.47
N TYR A 392 -3.45 -27.11 3.71
CA TYR A 392 -4.62 -27.98 3.99
C TYR A 392 -5.08 -28.89 2.83
N GLY A 393 -4.42 -28.86 1.67
CA GLY A 393 -4.81 -29.68 0.50
C GLY A 393 -4.05 -31.00 0.36
N GLY A 394 -2.77 -31.05 0.75
CA GLY A 394 -1.88 -32.18 0.44
C GLY A 394 -2.02 -33.44 1.31
N ARG A 395 -2.92 -33.45 2.31
CA ARG A 395 -3.04 -34.59 3.25
C ARG A 395 -4.28 -35.47 3.04
N ARG A 396 -5.09 -35.22 2.00
CA ARG A 396 -6.25 -36.06 1.67
C ARG A 396 -6.05 -36.97 0.47
N GLU A 397 -5.04 -36.72 -0.38
CA GLU A 397 -4.73 -37.64 -1.49
C GLU A 397 -3.83 -38.80 -1.07
N GLU A 398 -2.87 -38.60 -0.15
CA GLU A 398 -2.06 -39.71 0.37
C GLU A 398 -2.89 -40.72 1.19
N THR A 399 -3.96 -40.28 1.88
CA THR A 399 -4.82 -41.21 2.64
C THR A 399 -5.80 -41.99 1.76
N ARG A 400 -6.01 -41.61 0.49
CA ARG A 400 -6.80 -42.42 -0.45
C ARG A 400 -5.96 -43.45 -1.21
N LEU A 401 -4.67 -43.18 -1.40
CA LEU A 401 -3.74 -44.13 -2.03
C LEU A 401 -3.25 -45.23 -1.07
N CYS A 402 -3.24 -44.99 0.25
CA CYS A 402 -2.95 -46.04 1.25
C CYS A 402 -4.17 -46.84 1.73
N LEU A 403 -5.37 -46.63 1.15
CA LEU A 403 -6.59 -47.39 1.46
C LEU A 403 -7.06 -48.27 0.29
N VAL A 404 -6.26 -48.36 -0.78
CA VAL A 404 -6.51 -49.22 -1.97
C VAL A 404 -5.26 -50.04 -2.33
N ALA A 405 -4.32 -50.20 -1.41
CA ALA A 405 -3.23 -51.17 -1.47
C ALA A 405 -3.23 -51.93 -0.15
#